data_AF-A0A7X9ZXY4-F1
#
_entry.id   AF-A0A7X9ZXY4-F1
#
_cell.length_a   1.000
_cell.length_b   1.000
_cell.length_c   1.000
_cell.angle_alpha   90.00
_cell.angle_beta   90.00
_cell.angle_gamma   90.00
#
_symmetry.space_group_name_H-M   'P 1'
#
loop_
_entity.id
_entity.type
_entity.pdbx_description
1 polymer ?
#
loop_
_entity_poly.entity_id
_entity_poly.type
_entity_poly.pdbx_seq_one_letter_code
_entity_poly.pdbx_strand_id
1 'polypeptide(L)'
;MKQTVTDAQRHMVLSVLMTAMAILRDDQPFNPKHTVFGRNFAAEPLFGNAVGTEYSFENPAFPSTQITLVVAGDPTDRAAERMRDTQVPRAFVIRFDPMITGIMRSTLEDLFPLDIGYWVDGKGNRQFGNDMGAVPPQVRVHHYRYRASAQPASRFPVDVQLVFGDPKPQAAGDDEPKTPVLMDVLLTRDYFKPTPDRRR
;
A
#
# COMPACT_ATOMS: atom_id res chain seq x y z
N MET A 1 -25.89 11.22 6.27
CA MET A 1 -26.08 10.56 4.95
C MET A 1 -24.99 9.51 4.80
N LYS A 2 -25.30 8.26 4.42
CA LYS A 2 -24.28 7.28 4.02
C LYS A 2 -23.68 7.78 2.71
N GLN A 3 -22.40 8.15 2.69
CA GLN A 3 -21.71 8.43 1.42
C GLN A 3 -21.51 7.09 0.70
N THR A 4 -22.18 6.92 -0.42
CA THR A 4 -21.93 5.79 -1.33
C THR A 4 -20.74 6.16 -2.21
N VAL A 5 -19.70 5.33 -2.20
CA VAL A 5 -18.53 5.51 -3.07
C VAL A 5 -18.97 5.41 -4.53
N THR A 6 -18.61 6.41 -5.33
CA THR A 6 -18.95 6.46 -6.77
C THR A 6 -17.94 5.68 -7.61
N ASP A 7 -18.32 5.30 -8.84
CA ASP A 7 -17.39 4.64 -9.78
C ASP A 7 -16.16 5.50 -10.09
N ALA A 8 -16.34 6.82 -10.16
CA ALA A 8 -15.23 7.76 -10.33
C ALA A 8 -14.26 7.71 -9.14
N GLN A 9 -14.77 7.60 -7.91
CA GLN A 9 -13.92 7.44 -6.73
C GLN A 9 -13.19 6.09 -6.75
N ARG A 10 -13.87 4.99 -7.11
CA ARG A 10 -13.22 3.68 -7.26
C ARG A 10 -12.11 3.72 -8.30
N HIS A 11 -12.36 4.33 -9.46
CA HIS A 11 -11.36 4.48 -10.50
C HIS A 11 -10.16 5.30 -10.03
N MET A 12 -10.39 6.39 -9.28
CA MET A 12 -9.32 7.19 -8.71
C MET A 12 -8.50 6.42 -7.67
N VAL A 13 -9.14 5.60 -6.83
CA VAL A 13 -8.44 4.72 -5.88
C VAL A 13 -7.51 3.78 -6.63
N LEU A 14 -8.01 3.08 -7.67
CA LEU A 14 -7.19 2.18 -8.48
C LEU A 14 -6.03 2.91 -9.16
N SER A 15 -6.26 4.14 -9.66
CA SER A 15 -5.21 4.96 -10.28
C SER A 15 -4.10 5.38 -9.31
N VAL A 16 -4.48 5.79 -8.09
CA VAL A 16 -3.53 6.08 -7.00
C VAL A 16 -2.72 4.83 -6.66
N LEU A 17 -3.38 3.69 -6.49
CA LEU A 17 -2.76 2.41 -6.16
C LEU A 17 -1.77 1.96 -7.24
N MET A 18 -2.16 2.01 -8.52
CA MET A 18 -1.28 1.68 -9.64
C MET A 18 -0.04 2.58 -9.70
N THR A 19 -0.22 3.88 -9.49
CA THR A 19 0.89 4.84 -9.54
C THR A 19 1.84 4.64 -8.37
N ALA A 20 1.32 4.39 -7.16
CA ALA A 20 2.14 4.06 -5.99
C ALA A 20 2.95 2.77 -6.23
N MET A 21 2.33 1.73 -6.79
CA MET A 21 3.01 0.49 -7.16
C MET A 21 4.08 0.72 -8.22
N ALA A 22 3.82 1.50 -9.27
CA ALA A 22 4.82 1.77 -10.31
C ALA A 22 6.03 2.55 -9.77
N ILE A 23 5.80 3.52 -8.87
CA ILE A 23 6.88 4.22 -8.16
C ILE A 23 7.69 3.21 -7.34
N LEU A 24 7.06 2.37 -6.51
CA LEU A 24 7.79 1.45 -5.64
C LEU A 24 8.41 0.26 -6.39
N ARG A 25 7.72 -0.38 -7.32
CA ARG A 25 8.19 -1.61 -7.95
C ARG A 25 9.13 -1.33 -9.12
N ASP A 26 8.77 -0.36 -9.95
CA ASP A 26 9.42 -0.13 -11.24
C ASP A 26 10.36 1.09 -11.22
N ASP A 27 10.43 1.79 -10.06
CA ASP A 27 11.24 3.00 -9.86
C ASP A 27 10.84 4.14 -10.80
N GLN A 28 9.53 4.23 -11.08
CA GLN A 28 8.99 5.33 -11.86
C GLN A 28 9.30 6.67 -11.17
N PRO A 29 9.82 7.67 -11.90
CA PRO A 29 10.07 8.98 -11.32
C PRO A 29 8.75 9.61 -10.84
N PHE A 30 8.80 10.31 -9.72
CA PHE A 30 7.65 11.02 -9.16
C PHE A 30 8.03 12.45 -8.81
N ASN A 31 7.07 13.36 -8.91
CA ASN A 31 7.19 14.71 -8.42
C ASN A 31 6.14 14.93 -7.33
N PRO A 32 6.52 15.16 -6.06
CA PRO A 32 5.56 15.36 -4.99
C PRO A 32 4.67 16.60 -5.18
N LYS A 33 5.00 17.51 -6.09
CA LYS A 33 4.14 18.66 -6.45
C LYS A 33 3.11 18.35 -7.54
N HIS A 34 3.36 17.31 -8.35
CA HIS A 34 2.54 16.95 -9.51
C HIS A 34 2.37 15.43 -9.56
N THR A 35 1.32 14.94 -8.89
CA THR A 35 1.04 13.51 -8.78
C THR A 35 -0.46 13.25 -8.74
N VAL A 36 -0.86 12.02 -9.11
CA VAL A 36 -2.24 11.53 -8.99
C VAL A 36 -2.72 11.47 -7.53
N PHE A 37 -1.81 11.51 -6.56
CA PHE A 37 -2.13 11.50 -5.13
C PHE A 37 -2.84 12.79 -4.69
N GLY A 38 -2.81 13.84 -5.50
CA GLY A 38 -3.41 15.13 -5.20
C GLY A 38 -2.37 16.15 -4.74
N ARG A 39 -2.81 17.10 -3.92
CA ARG A 39 -1.97 18.19 -3.42
C ARG A 39 -1.14 17.69 -2.24
N ASN A 40 0.17 17.79 -2.33
CA ASN A 40 1.04 17.68 -1.15
C ASN A 40 0.79 18.86 -0.21
N PHE A 41 0.36 18.58 1.02
CA PHE A 41 0.09 19.60 2.04
C PHE A 41 1.05 19.54 3.23
N ALA A 42 1.83 18.47 3.38
CA ALA A 42 2.82 18.33 4.43
C ALA A 42 4.03 17.52 3.95
N ALA A 43 5.22 17.97 4.36
CA ALA A 43 6.47 17.27 4.16
C ALA A 43 7.23 17.31 5.49
N GLU A 44 7.16 16.22 6.24
CA GLU A 44 7.71 16.13 7.60
C GLU A 44 9.00 15.32 7.59
N PRO A 45 10.07 15.77 8.27
CA PRO A 45 11.26 14.95 8.41
C PRO A 45 10.92 13.70 9.24
N LEU A 46 11.42 12.55 8.82
CA LEU A 46 11.31 11.34 9.64
C LEU A 46 12.17 11.50 10.89
N PHE A 47 11.56 11.35 12.07
CA PHE A 47 12.27 11.39 13.34
C PHE A 47 12.71 9.97 13.75
N GLY A 48 14.02 9.72 13.86
CA GLY A 48 14.58 8.43 14.28
C GLY A 48 15.91 8.07 13.59
N ASN A 49 16.15 6.77 13.41
CA ASN A 49 17.41 6.22 12.86
C ASN A 49 17.54 6.32 11.33
N ALA A 50 16.54 6.88 10.63
CA ALA A 50 16.54 7.00 9.19
C ALA A 50 16.37 8.47 8.79
N VAL A 51 17.32 8.99 8.01
CA VAL A 51 17.20 10.31 7.39
C VAL A 51 16.24 10.20 6.21
N GLY A 52 15.15 10.96 6.24
CA GLY A 52 14.12 10.92 5.21
C GLY A 52 13.01 11.93 5.43
N THR A 53 12.01 11.87 4.56
CA THR A 53 10.85 12.76 4.54
C THR A 53 9.58 11.93 4.33
N GLU A 54 8.57 12.18 5.13
CA GLU A 54 7.20 11.73 4.89
C GLU A 54 6.42 12.84 4.19
N TYR A 55 5.87 12.55 3.02
CA TYR A 55 4.99 13.44 2.29
C TYR A 55 3.55 13.02 2.49
N SER A 56 2.66 13.96 2.83
CA SER A 56 1.23 13.72 2.92
C SER A 56 0.47 14.44 1.82
N PHE A 57 -0.48 13.73 1.22
CA PHE A 57 -1.27 14.21 0.09
C PHE A 57 -2.76 14.24 0.43
N GLU A 58 -3.41 15.28 -0.07
CA GLU A 58 -4.85 15.46 -0.04
C GLU A 58 -5.38 15.30 -1.46
N ASN A 59 -6.22 14.29 -1.68
CA ASN A 59 -6.85 14.07 -2.97
C ASN A 59 -8.29 14.62 -2.95
N PRO A 60 -8.68 15.48 -3.91
CA PRO A 60 -10.02 16.08 -3.92
C PRO A 60 -11.15 15.05 -4.07
N ALA A 61 -10.88 13.85 -4.62
CA ALA A 61 -11.88 12.78 -4.72
C ALA A 61 -12.16 12.09 -3.37
N PHE A 62 -11.24 12.21 -2.40
CA PHE A 62 -11.35 11.63 -1.07
C PHE A 62 -10.63 12.51 -0.02
N PRO A 63 -11.26 13.62 0.40
CA PRO A 63 -10.61 14.65 1.22
C PRO A 63 -10.15 14.19 2.61
N SER A 64 -10.80 13.17 3.19
CA SER A 64 -10.46 12.65 4.52
C SER A 64 -9.47 11.47 4.47
N THR A 65 -9.15 10.97 3.28
CA THR A 65 -8.24 9.83 3.12
C THR A 65 -6.80 10.27 3.31
N GLN A 66 -6.09 9.56 4.17
CA GLN A 66 -4.67 9.79 4.40
C GLN A 66 -3.87 9.04 3.32
N ILE A 67 -3.09 9.77 2.53
CA ILE A 67 -2.10 9.20 1.62
C ILE A 67 -0.73 9.71 2.04
N THR A 68 0.16 8.82 2.46
CA THR A 68 1.54 9.17 2.79
C THR A 68 2.54 8.41 1.94
N LEU A 69 3.61 9.10 1.56
CA LEU A 69 4.78 8.54 0.91
C LEU A 69 5.99 8.75 1.80
N VAL A 70 6.64 7.66 2.18
CA VAL A 70 7.90 7.68 2.93
C VAL A 70 9.05 7.60 1.94
N VAL A 71 9.93 8.59 1.99
CA VAL A 71 11.19 8.64 1.24
C VAL A 71 12.33 8.66 2.25
N ALA A 72 13.36 7.85 2.07
CA ALA A 72 14.52 7.82 2.97
C ALA A 72 15.80 7.55 2.19
N GLY A 73 16.96 7.74 2.84
CA GLY A 73 18.25 7.38 2.26
C GLY A 73 18.27 5.94 1.72
N ASP A 74 18.95 5.74 0.60
CA ASP A 74 19.10 4.42 -0.03
C ASP A 74 19.83 3.45 0.91
N PRO A 75 19.17 2.39 1.40
CA PRO A 75 19.80 1.43 2.32
C PRO A 75 20.88 0.56 1.67
N THR A 76 20.96 0.55 0.33
CA THR A 76 21.99 -0.18 -0.42
C THR A 76 23.25 0.65 -0.61
N ASP A 77 23.18 1.97 -0.42
CA ASP A 77 24.33 2.86 -0.44
C ASP A 77 25.00 2.90 0.95
N ARG A 78 26.08 2.13 1.09
CA ARG A 78 26.85 2.01 2.34
C ARG A 78 27.88 3.12 2.53
N ALA A 79 27.98 4.11 1.64
CA ALA A 79 28.83 5.27 1.86
C ALA A 79 28.21 6.15 2.95
N ALA A 80 28.62 5.92 4.20
CA ALA A 80 28.04 6.45 5.44
C ALA A 80 27.95 7.98 5.55
N GLU A 81 28.48 8.74 4.58
CA GLU A 81 28.44 10.21 4.57
C GLU A 81 27.44 10.80 3.55
N ARG A 82 26.92 10.00 2.59
CA ARG A 82 26.01 10.48 1.52
C ARG A 82 24.54 10.10 1.69
N MET A 83 24.14 9.57 2.85
CA MET A 83 22.71 9.26 3.12
C MET A 83 21.76 10.46 2.99
N ARG A 84 22.28 11.68 2.85
CA ARG A 84 21.51 12.90 2.54
C ARG A 84 21.25 13.12 1.04
N ASP A 85 22.08 12.59 0.15
CA ASP A 85 22.09 12.99 -1.27
C ASP A 85 21.22 12.10 -2.16
N THR A 86 21.04 10.82 -1.80
CA THR A 86 20.21 9.88 -2.57
C THR A 86 19.05 9.37 -1.72
N GLN A 87 17.94 10.08 -1.79
CA GLN A 87 16.67 9.72 -1.17
C GLN A 87 15.82 8.91 -2.14
N VAL A 88 15.27 7.79 -1.68
CA VAL A 88 14.51 6.83 -2.50
C VAL A 88 13.16 6.47 -1.86
N PRO A 89 12.11 6.19 -2.65
CA PRO A 89 10.81 5.76 -2.13
C PRO A 89 10.89 4.47 -1.32
N ARG A 90 10.31 4.44 -0.12
CA ARG A 90 10.31 3.26 0.76
C ARG A 90 8.94 2.64 0.89
N ALA A 91 7.91 3.45 1.12
CA ALA A 91 6.58 2.93 1.39
C ALA A 91 5.50 3.95 1.02
N PHE A 92 4.32 3.42 0.72
CA PHE A 92 3.07 4.16 0.67
C PHE A 92 2.12 3.62 1.73
N VAL A 93 1.50 4.51 2.49
CA VAL A 93 0.38 4.18 3.39
C VAL A 93 -0.84 4.94 2.91
N ILE A 94 -1.91 4.21 2.62
CA ILE A 94 -3.19 4.80 2.21
C ILE A 94 -4.24 4.28 3.18
N ARG A 95 -4.87 5.20 3.92
CA ARG A 95 -5.96 4.90 4.85
C ARG A 95 -7.21 5.63 4.40
N PHE A 96 -8.20 4.87 3.94
CA PHE A 96 -9.40 5.40 3.34
C PHE A 96 -10.41 5.86 4.38
N ASP A 97 -10.78 7.13 4.27
CA ASP A 97 -11.94 7.72 4.93
C ASP A 97 -12.70 8.57 3.90
N PRO A 98 -13.96 8.24 3.57
CA PRO A 98 -14.68 7.02 3.99
C PRO A 98 -14.04 5.73 3.43
N MET A 99 -14.28 4.61 4.12
CA MET A 99 -13.87 3.27 3.64
C MET A 99 -14.47 2.96 2.27
N ILE A 100 -13.72 2.26 1.42
CA ILE A 100 -14.07 2.05 0.01
C ILE A 100 -14.88 0.77 -0.20
N THR A 101 -16.11 0.91 -0.70
CA THR A 101 -16.96 -0.22 -1.12
C THR A 101 -16.76 -0.57 -2.60
N GLY A 102 -16.98 -1.83 -2.97
CA GLY A 102 -16.97 -2.27 -4.37
C GLY A 102 -15.59 -2.45 -4.99
N ILE A 103 -14.52 -2.45 -4.18
CA ILE A 103 -13.21 -2.97 -4.57
C ILE A 103 -13.00 -4.27 -3.81
N MET A 104 -12.95 -5.38 -4.54
CA MET A 104 -12.77 -6.71 -3.95
C MET A 104 -11.29 -7.03 -3.77
N ARG A 105 -10.98 -7.96 -2.87
CA ARG A 105 -9.62 -8.50 -2.68
C ARG A 105 -9.03 -9.01 -4.00
N SER A 106 -9.80 -9.80 -4.75
CA SER A 106 -9.40 -10.32 -6.06
C SER A 106 -9.06 -9.22 -7.07
N THR A 107 -9.81 -8.12 -7.07
CA THR A 107 -9.50 -6.96 -7.92
C THR A 107 -8.12 -6.40 -7.63
N LEU A 108 -7.72 -6.33 -6.36
CA LEU A 108 -6.39 -5.84 -5.97
C LEU A 108 -5.29 -6.90 -6.18
N GLU A 109 -5.62 -8.18 -6.02
CA GLU A 109 -4.73 -9.30 -6.36
C GLU A 109 -4.37 -9.25 -7.85
N ASP A 110 -5.33 -8.97 -8.73
CA ASP A 110 -5.12 -8.83 -10.17
C ASP A 110 -4.43 -7.51 -10.55
N LEU A 111 -4.77 -6.40 -9.87
CA LEU A 111 -4.19 -5.07 -10.14
C LEU A 111 -2.67 -5.06 -9.90
N PHE A 112 -2.23 -5.74 -8.84
CA PHE A 112 -0.85 -5.75 -8.38
C PHE A 112 -0.04 -6.99 -8.75
N PRO A 113 -0.54 -7.81 -9.68
CA PRO A 113 -0.39 -9.28 -9.68
C PRO A 113 0.31 -9.82 -8.43
N LEU A 114 -0.48 -10.18 -7.41
CA LEU A 114 0.02 -10.63 -6.12
C LEU A 114 0.30 -12.14 -6.12
N ASP A 115 1.42 -12.54 -5.52
CA ASP A 115 1.73 -13.94 -5.29
C ASP A 115 0.75 -14.54 -4.27
N ILE A 116 -0.09 -15.47 -4.74
CA ILE A 116 -1.09 -16.16 -3.91
C ILE A 116 -0.46 -17.36 -3.20
N GLY A 117 -0.85 -17.56 -1.94
CA GLY A 117 -0.44 -18.68 -1.09
C GLY A 117 0.73 -18.37 -0.15
N TYR A 118 1.42 -17.23 -0.31
CA TYR A 118 2.48 -16.84 0.62
C TYR A 118 2.72 -15.32 0.68
N TRP A 119 3.37 -14.87 1.75
CA TRP A 119 4.01 -13.55 1.87
C TRP A 119 5.44 -13.68 2.37
N VAL A 120 6.21 -12.60 2.35
CA VAL A 120 7.60 -12.58 2.82
C VAL A 120 7.70 -11.72 4.07
N ASP A 121 8.28 -12.27 5.14
CA ASP A 121 8.52 -11.51 6.37
C ASP A 121 9.74 -10.58 6.28
N GLY A 122 9.90 -9.70 7.28
CA GLY A 122 11.02 -8.76 7.33
C GLY A 122 12.41 -9.40 7.44
N LYS A 123 12.50 -10.73 7.58
CA LYS A 123 13.76 -11.50 7.53
C LYS A 123 13.95 -12.18 6.16
N GLY A 124 13.04 -11.95 5.21
CA GLY A 124 13.07 -12.57 3.89
C GLY A 124 12.50 -13.99 3.86
N ASN A 125 11.86 -14.50 4.91
CA ASN A 125 11.29 -15.86 4.90
C ASN A 125 9.88 -15.88 4.32
N ARG A 126 9.59 -16.91 3.53
CA ARG A 126 8.24 -17.16 3.04
C ARG A 126 7.36 -17.69 4.17
N GLN A 127 6.21 -17.08 4.34
CA GLN A 127 5.17 -17.47 5.28
C GLN A 127 3.95 -17.92 4.48
N PHE A 128 3.39 -19.07 4.81
CA PHE A 128 2.29 -19.66 4.05
C PHE A 128 0.93 -19.05 4.44
N GLY A 129 0.07 -18.90 3.43
CA GLY A 129 -1.21 -18.23 3.53
C GLY A 129 -1.08 -16.71 3.53
N ASN A 130 -2.05 -16.02 2.92
CA ASN A 130 -2.06 -14.56 2.86
C ASN A 130 -2.99 -13.93 3.90
N ASP A 131 -4.00 -14.67 4.36
CA ASP A 131 -4.95 -14.23 5.38
C ASP A 131 -4.30 -14.34 6.77
N MET A 132 -4.13 -13.19 7.43
CA MET A 132 -3.58 -13.09 8.77
C MET A 132 -4.66 -13.24 9.84
N GLY A 133 -5.91 -13.44 9.44
CA GLY A 133 -7.08 -13.47 10.30
C GLY A 133 -7.48 -12.10 10.83
N ALA A 134 -8.44 -12.14 11.75
CA ALA A 134 -8.85 -10.99 12.55
C ALA A 134 -8.22 -11.07 13.95
N VAL A 135 -7.71 -9.94 14.45
CA VAL A 135 -7.10 -9.87 15.78
C VAL A 135 -8.09 -9.21 16.76
N PRO A 136 -8.46 -9.86 17.88
CA PRO A 136 -9.26 -9.22 18.91
C PRO A 136 -8.65 -7.89 19.39
N PRO A 137 -9.45 -6.85 19.67
CA PRO A 137 -10.92 -6.81 19.70
C PRO A 137 -11.57 -6.55 18.32
N GLN A 138 -10.77 -6.36 17.27
CA GLN A 138 -11.22 -5.97 15.93
C GLN A 138 -11.59 -7.20 15.09
N VAL A 139 -12.53 -8.01 15.59
CA VAL A 139 -12.95 -9.30 14.99
C VAL A 139 -13.57 -9.15 13.58
N ARG A 140 -13.84 -7.91 13.17
CA ARG A 140 -14.43 -7.54 11.88
C ARG A 140 -13.43 -6.91 10.92
N VAL A 141 -12.14 -7.05 11.18
CA VAL A 141 -11.07 -6.53 10.31
C VAL A 141 -10.22 -7.70 9.86
N HIS A 142 -10.00 -7.79 8.56
CA HIS A 142 -9.24 -8.83 7.91
C HIS A 142 -7.97 -8.22 7.32
N HIS A 143 -6.83 -8.79 7.73
CA HIS A 143 -5.53 -8.37 7.24
C HIS A 143 -5.01 -9.42 6.25
N TYR A 144 -4.61 -8.96 5.07
CA TYR A 144 -3.97 -9.80 4.07
C TYR A 144 -2.58 -9.30 3.77
N ARG A 145 -1.62 -10.21 3.62
CA ARG A 145 -0.24 -9.90 3.24
C ARG A 145 0.14 -10.65 1.98
N TYR A 146 0.88 -9.99 1.10
CA TYR A 146 1.32 -10.54 -0.17
C TYR A 146 2.71 -10.02 -0.53
N ARG A 147 3.34 -10.72 -1.48
CA ARG A 147 4.43 -10.18 -2.29
C ARG A 147 3.86 -9.86 -3.68
N ALA A 148 4.12 -8.67 -4.21
CA ALA A 148 3.83 -8.38 -5.60
C ALA A 148 4.78 -9.20 -6.50
N SER A 149 4.23 -9.92 -7.48
CA SER A 149 5.02 -10.74 -8.39
C SER A 149 6.01 -9.86 -9.16
N ALA A 150 7.21 -10.39 -9.39
CA ALA A 150 8.19 -9.73 -10.23
C ALA A 150 7.70 -9.71 -11.69
N GLN A 151 7.64 -8.52 -12.29
CA GLN A 151 7.40 -8.33 -13.71
C GLN A 151 8.72 -8.02 -14.44
N PRO A 152 8.81 -8.16 -15.78
CA PRO A 152 10.03 -7.84 -16.51
C PRO A 152 10.58 -6.42 -16.28
N ALA A 153 9.70 -5.45 -16.02
CA ALA A 153 10.07 -4.07 -15.72
C ALA A 153 10.36 -3.82 -14.22
N SER A 154 10.09 -4.78 -13.34
CA SER A 154 10.23 -4.63 -11.91
C SER A 154 11.70 -4.52 -11.50
N ARG A 155 12.02 -3.46 -10.77
CA ARG A 155 13.35 -3.19 -10.24
C ARG A 155 13.49 -3.62 -8.78
N PHE A 156 12.39 -3.56 -8.04
CA PHE A 156 12.34 -3.91 -6.63
C PHE A 156 11.11 -4.79 -6.33
N PRO A 157 11.26 -5.81 -5.47
CA PRO A 157 10.11 -6.48 -4.87
C PRO A 157 9.31 -5.50 -4.00
N VAL A 158 7.99 -5.68 -3.96
CA VAL A 158 7.08 -4.87 -3.11
C VAL A 158 6.23 -5.79 -2.26
N ASP A 159 6.25 -5.57 -0.96
CA ASP A 159 5.32 -6.19 -0.02
C ASP A 159 4.04 -5.38 0.06
N VAL A 160 2.91 -6.08 0.06
CA VAL A 160 1.57 -5.49 0.01
C VAL A 160 0.78 -5.98 1.20
N GLN A 161 0.22 -5.06 1.97
CA GLN A 161 -0.77 -5.36 3.01
C GLN A 161 -2.10 -4.69 2.67
N LEU A 162 -3.17 -5.48 2.71
CA LEU A 162 -4.52 -5.04 2.46
C LEU A 162 -5.33 -5.22 3.73
N VAL A 163 -6.11 -4.20 4.11
CA VAL A 163 -6.99 -4.26 5.29
C VAL A 163 -8.42 -4.05 4.84
N PHE A 164 -9.27 -5.02 5.13
CA PHE A 164 -10.69 -4.97 4.84
C PHE A 164 -11.50 -5.02 6.13
N GLY A 165 -12.55 -4.21 6.20
CA GLY A 165 -13.56 -4.31 7.24
C GLY A 165 -14.74 -5.15 6.77
N ASP A 166 -15.35 -5.90 7.68
CA ASP A 166 -16.68 -6.44 7.44
C ASP A 166 -17.67 -5.29 7.23
N PRO A 167 -18.63 -5.45 6.32
CA PRO A 167 -19.73 -4.52 6.23
C PRO A 167 -20.47 -4.46 7.57
N LYS A 168 -20.91 -3.27 7.96
CA LYS A 168 -21.69 -3.08 9.19
C LYS A 168 -22.88 -4.04 9.18
N PRO A 169 -23.19 -4.75 10.28
CA PRO A 169 -24.43 -5.49 10.39
C PRO A 169 -25.58 -4.49 10.24
N GLN A 170 -26.33 -4.61 9.15
CA GLN A 170 -27.55 -3.84 8.96
C GLN A 170 -28.65 -4.46 9.84
N ALA A 171 -29.45 -3.62 10.50
CA ALA A 171 -30.71 -4.07 11.08
C ALA A 171 -31.53 -4.75 9.98
N ALA A 172 -32.07 -5.93 10.28
CA ALA A 172 -32.71 -6.86 9.35
C ALA A 172 -33.55 -6.15 8.25
N GLY A 173 -33.25 -6.39 6.98
CA GLY A 173 -34.07 -5.83 5.90
C GLY A 173 -33.65 -6.13 4.47
N ASP A 174 -32.36 -6.13 4.13
CA ASP A 174 -31.94 -6.15 2.72
C ASP A 174 -31.05 -7.36 2.38
N ASP A 175 -31.42 -8.09 1.31
CA ASP A 175 -30.73 -9.26 0.72
C ASP A 175 -29.48 -8.88 -0.11
N GLU A 176 -28.95 -7.66 0.04
CA GLU A 176 -27.77 -7.24 -0.72
C GLU A 176 -26.48 -7.93 -0.22
N PRO A 177 -25.62 -8.41 -1.13
CA PRO A 177 -24.35 -9.00 -0.76
C PRO A 177 -23.50 -7.99 0.02
N LYS A 178 -23.26 -8.34 1.28
CA LYS A 178 -22.37 -7.73 2.24
C LYS A 178 -20.94 -7.72 1.69
N THR A 179 -20.60 -6.69 0.93
CA THR A 179 -19.26 -6.54 0.34
C THR A 179 -18.29 -6.00 1.40
N PRO A 180 -17.12 -6.63 1.60
CA PRO A 180 -16.06 -6.07 2.44
C PRO A 180 -15.70 -4.65 2.02
N VAL A 181 -15.31 -3.82 2.99
CA VAL A 181 -14.91 -2.44 2.74
C VAL A 181 -13.40 -2.31 2.84
N LEU A 182 -12.76 -1.79 1.80
CA LEU A 182 -11.31 -1.54 1.83
C LEU A 182 -11.03 -0.36 2.76
N MET A 183 -10.19 -0.61 3.76
CA MET A 183 -9.81 0.36 4.79
C MET A 183 -8.43 0.91 4.50
N ASP A 184 -7.43 0.03 4.44
CA ASP A 184 -6.04 0.43 4.31
C ASP A 184 -5.32 -0.37 3.21
N VAL A 185 -4.38 0.30 2.55
CA VAL A 185 -3.37 -0.33 1.70
C VAL A 185 -1.99 0.17 2.13
N LEU A 186 -1.11 -0.77 2.45
CA LEU A 186 0.30 -0.52 2.72
C LEU A 186 1.14 -1.19 1.64
N LEU A 187 1.96 -0.40 0.96
CA LEU A 187 2.93 -0.89 -0.02
C LEU A 187 4.33 -0.58 0.50
N THR A 188 5.21 -1.58 0.59
CA THR A 188 6.57 -1.41 1.09
C THR A 188 7.56 -1.99 0.10
N ARG A 189 8.48 -1.16 -0.38
CA ARG A 189 9.58 -1.60 -1.25
C ARG A 189 10.60 -2.37 -0.43
N ASP A 190 10.94 -3.57 -0.87
CA ASP A 190 11.99 -4.37 -0.27
C ASP A 190 13.33 -4.06 -0.95
N TYR A 191 14.23 -3.44 -0.19
CA TYR A 191 15.60 -3.15 -0.63
C TYR A 191 16.60 -4.24 -0.27
N PHE A 192 16.20 -5.26 0.49
CA PHE A 192 17.06 -6.38 0.75
C PHE A 192 17.12 -7.25 -0.50
N LYS A 193 18.30 -7.30 -1.14
CA LYS A 193 18.55 -8.23 -2.24
C LYS A 193 18.25 -9.66 -1.76
N PRO A 194 17.48 -10.46 -2.53
CA PRO A 194 17.46 -11.89 -2.28
C PRO A 194 18.90 -12.38 -2.42
N THR A 195 19.41 -13.03 -1.38
CA THR A 195 20.68 -13.77 -1.47
C THR A 195 20.54 -14.79 -2.62
N PRO A 196 21.58 -15.00 -3.46
CA PRO A 196 21.49 -15.88 -4.64
C PRO A 196 21.09 -17.34 -4.33
N ASP A 197 21.12 -17.72 -3.06
CA ASP A 197 20.99 -19.10 -2.58
C ASP A 197 19.55 -19.64 -2.51
N ARG A 198 18.57 -18.94 -3.08
CA ARG A 198 17.16 -19.39 -3.12
C ARG A 198 16.61 -19.66 -4.51
N ARG A 199 17.48 -19.82 -5.51
CA ARG A 199 17.14 -20.48 -6.78
C ARG A 199 17.50 -21.97 -6.69
N ARG A 200 16.77 -22.73 -5.88
CA ARG A 200 16.74 -24.19 -5.97
C ARG A 200 15.31 -24.66 -5.75
#